data_AF-A0A6N6S3S3-F1
#
_entry.id   AF-A0A6N6S3S3-F1
#
_cell.length_a   1.000
_cell.length_b   1.000
_cell.length_c   1.000
_cell.angle_alpha   90.00
_cell.angle_beta   90.00
_cell.angle_gamma   90.00
#
_symmetry.space_group_name_H-M   'P 1'
#
loop_
_entity.id
_entity.type
_entity.pdbx_description
1 polymer ?
#
loop_
_entity_poly.entity_id
_entity_poly.type
_entity_poly.pdbx_seq_one_letter_code
_entity_poly.pdbx_strand_id
1 'polypeptide(L)'
;MAQLLPSEPTSFTLDNMGRFLCNTLQEALDSAAQTVAGKRRDFDVIVIGGGTFGAVVAEHLFVTDVTHNRRILVLEAGPFVLPEHVQNLPFLGGAPDLRSPWVNHPALSYPGLIFAIGGRSLTWGGWSPELLDEEMTAWPPSTRNALRPPPPNEGYFANASRQIGVQETNDFIYGPLHIALRKQLHAGLKNQANATGLTFADLLDHPAVRYPDQGDPTPIPDTLLREWLGLPTSDTTPRADLLEMFKLEAPLAVQSVTLPGFFPTNKFSAVPGLIRATRLAA
;
A
#
# COMPACT_ATOMS: atom_id res chain seq x y z
N MET A 1 13.56 -29.24 -20.41
CA MET A 1 13.29 -28.09 -19.51
C MET A 1 14.62 -27.41 -19.25
N ALA A 2 14.66 -26.07 -19.19
CA ALA A 2 15.86 -25.37 -18.73
C ALA A 2 16.18 -25.83 -17.30
N GLN A 3 17.45 -26.13 -17.02
CA GLN A 3 17.88 -26.52 -15.68
C GLN A 3 17.87 -25.27 -14.80
N LEU A 4 16.98 -25.25 -13.80
CA LEU A 4 16.93 -24.18 -12.82
C LEU A 4 18.21 -24.19 -11.98
N LEU A 5 18.74 -23.01 -11.68
CA LEU A 5 19.84 -22.87 -10.74
C LEU A 5 19.42 -23.37 -9.34
N PRO A 6 20.33 -23.97 -8.56
CA PRO A 6 20.10 -24.22 -7.14
C PRO A 6 20.17 -22.92 -6.34
N SER A 7 19.72 -22.95 -5.08
CA SER A 7 19.98 -21.86 -4.12
C SER A 7 21.49 -21.65 -3.97
N GLU A 8 21.92 -20.39 -3.91
CA GLU A 8 23.34 -20.06 -3.94
C GLU A 8 23.88 -19.74 -2.53
N PRO A 9 25.02 -20.32 -2.12
CA PRO A 9 25.75 -19.84 -0.96
C PRO A 9 26.43 -18.51 -1.28
N THR A 10 26.06 -17.46 -0.57
CA THR A 10 26.75 -16.16 -0.58
C THR A 10 27.86 -16.15 0.47
N SER A 11 28.66 -15.08 0.50
CA SER A 11 29.68 -14.90 1.55
C SER A 11 29.12 -14.89 2.98
N PHE A 12 27.81 -14.64 3.15
CA PHE A 12 27.18 -14.47 4.46
C PHE A 12 26.05 -15.48 4.76
N THR A 13 25.34 -15.97 3.74
CA THR A 13 24.13 -16.79 3.91
C THR A 13 23.81 -17.64 2.67
N LEU A 14 22.92 -18.62 2.80
CA LEU A 14 22.30 -19.32 1.68
C LEU A 14 21.10 -18.51 1.17
N ASP A 15 21.12 -18.08 -0.09
CA ASP A 15 19.95 -17.44 -0.72
C ASP A 15 18.89 -18.48 -1.10
N ASN A 16 18.19 -18.97 -0.07
CA ASN A 16 17.12 -19.93 -0.25
C ASN A 16 15.85 -19.25 -0.79
N MET A 17 15.41 -18.17 -0.15
CA MET A 17 14.13 -17.53 -0.51
C MET A 17 14.20 -16.82 -1.87
N GLY A 18 15.30 -16.12 -2.16
CA GLY A 18 15.47 -15.41 -3.43
C GLY A 18 15.44 -16.36 -4.61
N ARG A 19 16.01 -17.57 -4.48
CA ARG A 19 15.96 -18.57 -5.56
C ARG A 19 14.54 -19.02 -5.92
N PHE A 20 13.65 -19.15 -4.94
CA PHE A 20 12.26 -19.60 -5.18
C PHE A 20 11.30 -18.46 -5.54
N LEU A 21 11.75 -17.20 -5.44
CA LEU A 21 10.95 -16.04 -5.82
C LEU A 21 11.45 -15.38 -7.13
N CYS A 22 12.75 -15.39 -7.35
CA CYS A 22 13.43 -14.68 -8.43
C CYS A 22 14.11 -15.66 -9.40
N ASN A 23 14.19 -15.23 -10.66
CA ASN A 23 14.92 -15.94 -11.71
C ASN A 23 16.05 -15.05 -12.23
N THR A 24 17.11 -15.67 -12.74
CA THR A 24 18.10 -14.92 -13.52
C THR A 24 17.49 -14.48 -14.85
N LEU A 25 18.10 -13.46 -15.49
CA LEU A 25 17.67 -13.03 -16.82
C LEU A 25 17.78 -14.18 -17.83
N GLN A 26 18.82 -15.01 -17.75
CA GLN A 26 18.98 -16.15 -18.64
C GLN A 26 17.86 -17.18 -18.44
N GLU A 27 17.48 -17.51 -17.21
CA GLU A 27 16.35 -18.41 -16.93
C GLU A 27 15.03 -17.87 -17.51
N ALA A 28 14.81 -16.56 -17.41
CA ALA A 28 13.64 -15.91 -18.02
C ALA A 28 13.66 -16.01 -19.56
N LEU A 29 14.80 -15.74 -20.19
CA LEU A 29 14.99 -15.86 -21.65
C LEU A 29 14.80 -17.29 -22.14
N ASP A 30 15.40 -18.26 -21.45
CA ASP A 30 15.28 -19.69 -21.78
C ASP A 30 13.84 -20.17 -21.63
N SER A 31 13.13 -19.68 -20.61
CA SER A 31 11.70 -19.95 -20.41
C SER A 31 10.83 -19.38 -21.53
N ALA A 32 11.18 -18.22 -22.09
CA ALA A 32 10.47 -17.62 -23.22
C ALA A 32 10.79 -18.29 -24.56
N ALA A 33 12.00 -18.86 -24.69
CA ALA A 33 12.42 -19.59 -25.90
C ALA A 33 11.70 -20.94 -26.08
N GLN A 34 11.03 -21.46 -25.04
CA GLN A 34 10.29 -22.72 -25.13
C GLN A 34 9.07 -22.61 -26.06
N THR A 35 8.84 -23.67 -26.84
CA THR A 35 7.63 -23.81 -27.67
C THR A 35 6.74 -24.91 -27.08
N VAL A 36 5.48 -24.60 -26.80
CA VAL A 36 4.46 -25.55 -26.31
C VAL A 36 3.26 -25.49 -27.25
N ALA A 37 2.81 -26.66 -27.72
CA ALA A 37 1.71 -26.77 -28.68
C ALA A 37 1.88 -25.86 -29.93
N GLY A 38 3.12 -25.75 -30.44
CA GLY A 38 3.45 -24.94 -31.61
C GLY A 38 3.53 -23.43 -31.37
N LYS A 39 3.39 -22.96 -30.12
CA LYS A 39 3.50 -21.54 -29.76
C LYS A 39 4.69 -21.29 -28.86
N ARG A 40 5.48 -20.26 -29.15
CA ARG A 40 6.46 -19.72 -28.21
C ARG A 40 5.74 -19.25 -26.95
N ARG A 41 6.35 -19.48 -25.81
CA ARG A 41 5.83 -19.00 -24.54
C ARG A 41 6.39 -17.60 -24.24
N ASP A 42 6.13 -16.62 -25.08
CA ASP A 42 6.63 -15.27 -24.81
C ASP A 42 5.93 -14.64 -23.59
N PHE A 43 6.52 -13.59 -23.02
CA PHE A 43 5.87 -12.80 -21.98
C PHE A 43 4.88 -11.83 -22.62
N ASP A 44 3.63 -11.83 -22.14
CA ASP A 44 2.58 -10.92 -22.60
C ASP A 44 2.76 -9.51 -21.99
N VAL A 45 3.31 -9.44 -20.78
CA VAL A 45 3.53 -8.20 -20.04
C VAL A 45 4.94 -8.21 -19.45
N ILE A 46 5.67 -7.12 -19.65
CA ILE A 46 6.96 -6.87 -19.01
C ILE A 46 6.82 -5.61 -18.16
N VAL A 47 6.96 -5.76 -16.85
CA VAL A 47 6.97 -4.66 -15.88
C VAL A 47 8.43 -4.33 -15.55
N ILE A 48 8.81 -3.08 -15.81
CA ILE A 48 10.17 -2.59 -15.52
C ILE A 48 10.15 -1.89 -14.16
N GLY A 49 10.87 -2.46 -13.20
CA GLY A 49 10.88 -2.09 -11.79
C GLY A 49 9.96 -2.98 -10.97
N GLY A 50 10.54 -3.79 -10.08
CA GLY A 50 9.82 -4.61 -9.10
C GLY A 50 9.54 -3.88 -7.79
N GLY A 51 9.57 -2.54 -7.81
CA GLY A 51 9.20 -1.70 -6.67
C GLY A 51 7.69 -1.70 -6.39
N THR A 52 7.24 -0.85 -5.47
CA THR A 52 5.85 -0.81 -4.96
C THR A 52 4.77 -0.93 -6.04
N PHE A 53 4.79 -0.03 -7.02
CA PHE A 53 3.75 -0.01 -8.06
C PHE A 53 3.90 -1.13 -9.08
N GLY A 54 5.14 -1.45 -9.49
CA GLY A 54 5.38 -2.54 -10.45
C GLY A 54 4.96 -3.89 -9.88
N ALA A 55 5.26 -4.13 -8.60
CA ALA A 55 4.81 -5.29 -7.85
C ALA A 55 3.28 -5.38 -7.77
N VAL A 56 2.60 -4.29 -7.39
CA VAL A 56 1.13 -4.24 -7.30
C VAL A 56 0.48 -4.45 -8.67
N VAL A 57 1.00 -3.82 -9.74
CA VAL A 57 0.48 -4.00 -11.10
C VAL A 57 0.66 -5.45 -11.56
N ALA A 58 1.83 -6.04 -11.34
CA ALA A 58 2.09 -7.43 -11.72
C ALA A 58 1.18 -8.42 -10.98
N GLU A 59 1.03 -8.25 -9.65
CA GLU A 59 0.09 -9.05 -8.86
C GLU A 59 -1.34 -8.88 -9.39
N HIS A 60 -1.79 -7.64 -9.56
CA HIS A 60 -3.16 -7.36 -9.97
C HIS A 60 -3.48 -7.94 -11.34
N LEU A 61 -2.60 -7.75 -12.33
CA LEU A 61 -2.75 -8.34 -13.66
C LEU A 61 -2.80 -9.88 -13.62
N PHE A 62 -2.03 -10.51 -12.73
CA PHE A 62 -2.05 -11.95 -12.56
C PHE A 62 -3.36 -12.43 -11.90
N VAL A 63 -3.71 -11.87 -10.74
CA VAL A 63 -4.84 -12.32 -9.91
C VAL A 63 -6.19 -12.04 -10.57
N THR A 64 -6.31 -10.96 -11.35
CA THR A 64 -7.56 -10.64 -12.05
C THR A 64 -7.77 -11.49 -13.32
N ASP A 65 -6.70 -12.08 -13.86
CA ASP A 65 -6.81 -13.03 -14.97
C ASP A 65 -7.24 -14.40 -14.45
N VAL A 66 -8.55 -14.64 -14.37
CA VAL A 66 -9.11 -15.94 -13.93
C VAL A 66 -8.63 -17.14 -14.75
N THR A 67 -8.09 -16.91 -15.95
CA THR A 67 -7.55 -17.99 -16.79
C THR A 67 -6.08 -18.28 -16.51
N HIS A 68 -5.39 -17.37 -15.82
CA HIS A 68 -3.93 -17.37 -15.60
C HIS A 68 -3.13 -17.67 -16.88
N ASN A 69 -3.62 -17.21 -18.04
CA ASN A 69 -2.98 -17.46 -19.33
C ASN A 69 -1.89 -16.43 -19.63
N ARG A 70 -1.94 -15.24 -19.02
CA ARG A 70 -0.94 -14.19 -19.22
C ARG A 70 0.38 -14.54 -18.54
N ARG A 71 1.47 -14.49 -19.30
CA ARG A 71 2.84 -14.55 -18.80
C ARG A 71 3.34 -13.16 -18.47
N ILE A 72 3.65 -12.92 -17.20
CA ILE A 72 4.11 -11.62 -16.70
C ILE A 72 5.56 -11.75 -16.25
N LEU A 73 6.43 -10.88 -16.76
CA LEU A 73 7.82 -10.73 -16.31
C LEU A 73 7.98 -9.42 -15.55
N VAL A 74 8.51 -9.49 -14.33
CA VAL A 74 8.92 -8.31 -13.57
C VAL A 74 10.44 -8.25 -13.58
N LEU A 75 10.99 -7.14 -14.07
CA LEU A 75 12.43 -6.87 -14.10
C LEU A 75 12.78 -5.90 -12.98
N GLU A 76 13.59 -6.34 -12.03
CA GLU A 76 14.11 -5.50 -10.95
C GLU A 76 15.64 -5.48 -11.00
N ALA A 77 16.22 -4.31 -10.78
CA ALA A 77 17.67 -4.13 -10.82
C ALA A 77 18.34 -4.57 -9.51
N GLY A 78 17.61 -4.49 -8.40
CA GLY A 78 18.07 -4.92 -7.08
C GLY A 78 17.71 -6.35 -6.69
N PRO A 79 18.23 -6.83 -5.55
CA PRO A 79 17.98 -8.18 -5.06
C PRO A 79 16.59 -8.31 -4.42
N PHE A 80 16.19 -9.54 -4.16
CA PHE A 80 15.20 -9.83 -3.13
C PHE A 80 15.90 -9.87 -1.77
N VAL A 81 15.54 -8.94 -0.89
CA VAL A 81 16.27 -8.73 0.39
C VAL A 81 15.40 -8.92 1.61
N LEU A 82 14.12 -8.55 1.56
CA LEU A 82 13.17 -8.66 2.65
C LEU A 82 11.86 -9.21 2.12
N PRO A 83 11.21 -10.14 2.84
CA PRO A 83 9.92 -10.69 2.44
C PRO A 83 8.74 -9.74 2.74
N GLU A 84 8.99 -8.66 3.48
CA GLU A 84 7.96 -7.75 4.02
C GLU A 84 8.58 -6.39 4.38
N HIS A 85 7.75 -5.39 4.68
CA HIS A 85 8.15 -4.12 5.26
C HIS A 85 9.10 -4.31 6.47
N VAL A 86 10.18 -3.54 6.52
CA VAL A 86 11.25 -3.67 7.54
C VAL A 86 10.74 -3.61 8.98
N GLN A 87 9.70 -2.80 9.24
CA GLN A 87 9.08 -2.64 10.56
C GLN A 87 8.17 -3.81 10.98
N ASN A 88 7.87 -4.73 10.08
CA ASN A 88 7.12 -5.96 10.40
C ASN A 88 8.06 -7.13 10.72
N LEU A 89 9.38 -6.93 10.59
CA LEU A 89 10.41 -7.91 10.86
C LEU A 89 11.06 -7.64 12.23
N PRO A 90 11.81 -8.59 12.83
CA PRO A 90 12.60 -8.33 14.03
C PRO A 90 13.44 -7.07 13.88
N PHE A 91 13.69 -6.32 14.95
CA PHE A 91 14.39 -5.04 14.86
C PHE A 91 15.75 -5.17 14.15
N LEU A 92 15.81 -4.69 12.90
CA LEU A 92 17.00 -4.78 12.04
C LEU A 92 17.95 -3.59 12.17
N GLY A 93 17.66 -2.62 13.04
CA GLY A 93 18.45 -1.39 13.18
C GLY A 93 18.27 -0.39 12.03
N GLY A 94 17.45 -0.70 11.02
CA GLY A 94 17.15 0.19 9.91
C GLY A 94 16.82 -0.56 8.61
N ALA A 95 16.54 0.20 7.57
CA ALA A 95 16.40 -0.32 6.21
C ALA A 95 17.76 -0.82 5.67
N PRO A 96 17.78 -1.89 4.85
CA PRO A 96 18.96 -2.26 4.09
C PRO A 96 19.44 -1.09 3.23
N ASP A 97 20.75 -0.80 3.24
CA ASP A 97 21.31 0.27 2.43
C ASP A 97 21.55 -0.19 0.99
N LEU A 98 20.44 -0.36 0.28
CA LEU A 98 20.40 -0.68 -1.16
C LEU A 98 19.92 0.55 -1.94
N ARG A 99 20.17 1.74 -1.40
CA ARG A 99 19.75 2.99 -2.04
C ARG A 99 20.72 3.34 -3.15
N SER A 100 20.18 3.62 -4.33
CA SER A 100 20.92 4.22 -5.42
C SER A 100 20.43 5.65 -5.64
N PRO A 101 21.30 6.66 -5.52
CA PRO A 101 20.92 8.02 -5.86
C PRO A 101 20.72 8.11 -7.38
N TRP A 102 19.62 8.71 -7.80
CA TRP A 102 19.56 9.25 -9.17
C TRP A 102 20.51 10.44 -9.27
N VAL A 103 20.88 10.83 -10.50
CA VAL A 103 21.57 12.10 -10.72
C VAL A 103 20.63 13.23 -10.31
N ASN A 104 20.89 13.85 -9.16
CA ASN A 104 20.15 14.99 -8.63
C ASN A 104 21.02 16.24 -8.58
N HIS A 105 20.37 17.38 -8.40
CA HIS A 105 21.06 18.62 -8.08
C HIS A 105 21.88 18.44 -6.78
N PRO A 106 23.17 18.85 -6.73
CA PRO A 106 24.05 18.61 -5.58
C PRO A 106 23.51 19.14 -4.24
N ALA A 107 22.71 20.20 -4.28
CA ALA A 107 22.11 20.80 -3.07
C ALA A 107 21.04 19.93 -2.38
N LEU A 108 20.51 18.89 -3.05
CA LEU A 108 19.39 18.12 -2.51
C LEU A 108 19.83 17.00 -1.55
N SER A 109 21.14 16.71 -1.43
CA SER A 109 21.70 15.68 -0.52
C SER A 109 20.87 14.39 -0.45
N TYR A 110 20.34 13.96 -1.60
CA TYR A 110 19.36 12.89 -1.67
C TYR A 110 20.07 11.54 -1.60
N PRO A 111 19.78 10.68 -0.60
CA PRO A 111 20.47 9.40 -0.44
C PRO A 111 20.04 8.34 -1.46
N GLY A 112 19.02 8.62 -2.28
CA GLY A 112 18.52 7.70 -3.30
C GLY A 112 17.26 6.93 -2.92
N LEU A 113 16.76 6.19 -3.91
CA LEU A 113 15.68 5.22 -3.75
C LEU A 113 16.26 3.83 -3.53
N ILE A 114 15.57 2.98 -2.79
CA ILE A 114 15.96 1.59 -2.60
C ILE A 114 15.72 0.76 -3.87
N PHE A 115 16.75 0.06 -4.34
CA PHE A 115 16.71 -0.85 -5.48
C PHE A 115 16.67 -2.27 -4.93
N ALA A 116 15.46 -2.82 -4.88
CA ALA A 116 15.17 -4.16 -4.40
C ALA A 116 13.74 -4.53 -4.78
N ILE A 117 13.42 -5.82 -4.80
CA ILE A 117 12.03 -6.30 -4.93
C ILE A 117 11.18 -5.70 -3.79
N GLY A 118 10.10 -5.02 -4.14
CA GLY A 118 9.25 -4.22 -3.24
C GLY A 118 9.58 -2.73 -3.20
N GLY A 119 10.83 -2.35 -3.47
CA GLY A 119 11.26 -0.95 -3.53
C GLY A 119 10.87 -0.18 -2.27
N ARG A 120 10.28 1.01 -2.44
CA ARG A 120 9.92 1.90 -1.31
C ARG A 120 8.90 1.31 -0.35
N SER A 121 8.10 0.33 -0.76
CA SER A 121 7.14 -0.32 0.14
C SER A 121 7.83 -1.13 1.24
N LEU A 122 9.14 -1.38 1.14
CA LEU A 122 9.90 -2.02 2.21
C LEU A 122 10.17 -1.08 3.40
N THR A 123 10.06 0.25 3.22
CA THR A 123 10.69 1.24 4.13
C THR A 123 9.94 2.57 4.28
N TRP A 124 8.69 2.63 3.82
CA TRP A 124 7.91 3.88 3.78
C TRP A 124 7.19 4.19 5.10
N GLY A 125 6.66 5.41 5.20
CA GLY A 125 6.07 5.92 6.43
C GLY A 125 4.69 5.34 6.77
N GLY A 126 3.94 4.87 5.78
CA GLY A 126 2.54 4.43 5.92
C GLY A 126 1.51 5.56 5.72
N TRP A 127 1.91 6.82 5.69
CA TRP A 127 1.00 7.96 5.48
C TRP A 127 0.45 7.96 4.05
N SER A 128 -0.89 7.83 3.91
CA SER A 128 -1.56 7.48 2.63
C SER A 128 -2.85 8.26 2.34
N PRO A 129 -2.81 9.61 2.29
CA PRO A 129 -3.96 10.43 1.96
C PRO A 129 -4.30 10.28 0.48
N GLU A 130 -5.58 10.44 0.20
CA GLU A 130 -6.01 10.70 -1.18
C GLU A 130 -5.85 12.18 -1.50
N LEU A 131 -5.66 12.49 -2.79
CA LEU A 131 -5.65 13.86 -3.29
C LEU A 131 -7.01 14.53 -3.05
N LEU A 132 -7.00 15.79 -2.64
CA LEU A 132 -8.19 16.65 -2.57
C LEU A 132 -8.72 16.92 -3.99
N ASP A 133 -9.99 17.28 -4.09
CA ASP A 133 -10.61 17.57 -5.40
C ASP A 133 -9.92 18.74 -6.10
N GLU A 134 -9.46 19.75 -5.34
CA GLU A 134 -8.71 20.89 -5.87
C GLU A 134 -7.40 20.49 -6.55
N GLU A 135 -6.67 19.52 -5.99
CA GLU A 135 -5.38 19.03 -6.51
C GLU A 135 -5.54 18.28 -7.84
N MET A 136 -6.73 17.77 -8.11
CA MET A 136 -7.05 17.02 -9.34
C MET A 136 -7.79 17.86 -10.39
N THR A 137 -8.06 19.15 -10.15
CA THR A 137 -8.87 20.00 -11.05
C THR A 137 -8.39 19.97 -12.50
N ALA A 138 -7.07 19.97 -12.72
CA ALA A 138 -6.45 19.95 -14.04
C ALA A 138 -6.41 18.55 -14.69
N TRP A 139 -6.80 17.48 -13.98
CA TRP A 139 -6.71 16.11 -14.46
C TRP A 139 -7.89 15.78 -15.39
N PRO A 140 -7.69 14.89 -16.39
CA PRO A 140 -8.76 14.45 -17.27
C PRO A 140 -9.97 13.92 -16.49
N PRO A 141 -11.22 14.29 -16.87
CA PRO A 141 -12.42 13.81 -16.18
C PRO A 141 -12.50 12.29 -16.07
N SER A 142 -12.06 11.56 -17.10
CA SER A 142 -12.01 10.09 -17.07
C SER A 142 -11.08 9.54 -15.98
N THR A 143 -9.92 10.18 -15.77
CA THR A 143 -8.97 9.80 -14.72
C THR A 143 -9.54 10.07 -13.34
N ARG A 144 -10.14 11.24 -13.13
CA ARG A 144 -10.81 11.58 -11.86
C ARG A 144 -11.93 10.60 -11.53
N ASN A 145 -12.77 10.29 -12.51
CA ASN A 145 -13.87 9.33 -12.35
C ASN A 145 -13.36 7.90 -12.09
N ALA A 146 -12.22 7.50 -12.66
CA ALA A 146 -11.62 6.20 -12.37
C ALA A 146 -11.01 6.11 -10.97
N LEU A 147 -10.44 7.22 -10.47
CA LEU A 147 -9.87 7.31 -9.12
C LEU A 147 -10.95 7.36 -8.05
N ARG A 148 -11.91 8.27 -8.21
CA ARG A 148 -13.01 8.57 -7.27
C ARG A 148 -14.32 8.80 -8.06
N PRO A 149 -15.01 7.74 -8.48
CA PRO A 149 -16.31 7.87 -9.11
C PRO A 149 -17.36 8.38 -8.10
N PRO A 150 -18.48 8.97 -8.58
CA PRO A 150 -19.60 9.32 -7.71
C PRO A 150 -20.18 8.07 -7.01
N PRO A 151 -20.58 8.18 -5.72
CA PRO A 151 -21.27 7.11 -5.02
C PRO A 151 -22.53 6.62 -5.78
N PRO A 152 -22.89 5.33 -5.66
CA PRO A 152 -22.31 4.31 -4.79
C PRO A 152 -21.11 3.56 -5.41
N ASN A 153 -20.62 3.98 -6.58
CA ASN A 153 -19.51 3.30 -7.23
C ASN A 153 -18.20 3.59 -6.52
N GLU A 154 -17.28 2.64 -6.61
CA GLU A 154 -15.94 2.73 -6.03
C GLU A 154 -14.88 2.68 -7.13
N GLY A 155 -13.79 3.42 -6.91
CA GLY A 155 -12.69 3.56 -7.87
C GLY A 155 -11.36 3.06 -7.34
N TYR A 156 -10.28 3.45 -8.01
CA TYR A 156 -8.93 3.02 -7.63
C TYR A 156 -8.51 3.48 -6.22
N PHE A 157 -9.01 4.61 -5.72
CA PHE A 157 -8.69 5.00 -4.34
C PHE A 157 -9.31 4.05 -3.32
N ALA A 158 -10.58 3.64 -3.49
CA ALA A 158 -11.20 2.64 -2.62
C ALA A 158 -10.45 1.31 -2.66
N ASN A 159 -10.09 0.85 -3.86
CA ASN A 159 -9.31 -0.39 -4.03
C ASN A 159 -7.93 -0.29 -3.36
N ALA A 160 -7.24 0.84 -3.51
CA ALA A 160 -5.95 1.07 -2.88
C ALA A 160 -6.07 1.16 -1.34
N SER A 161 -7.08 1.86 -0.81
CA SER A 161 -7.34 1.96 0.63
C SER A 161 -7.51 0.61 1.28
N ARG A 162 -8.24 -0.32 0.64
CA ARG A 162 -8.36 -1.72 1.10
C ARG A 162 -7.05 -2.49 0.98
N GLN A 163 -6.37 -2.36 -0.16
CA GLN A 163 -5.13 -3.09 -0.41
C GLN A 163 -4.04 -2.76 0.62
N ILE A 164 -3.94 -1.50 1.03
CA ILE A 164 -2.89 -1.04 1.94
C ILE A 164 -3.37 -0.87 3.38
N GLY A 165 -4.65 -1.15 3.67
CA GLY A 165 -5.21 -1.17 5.03
C GLY A 165 -5.39 0.21 5.69
N VAL A 166 -5.81 1.23 4.94
CA VAL A 166 -5.98 2.62 5.45
C VAL A 166 -7.27 2.81 6.26
N GLN A 167 -8.17 1.84 6.20
CA GLN A 167 -9.51 1.96 6.80
C GLN A 167 -9.54 1.68 8.30
N GLU A 168 -8.48 1.10 8.87
CA GLU A 168 -8.42 0.80 10.29
C GLU A 168 -7.88 1.98 11.10
N THR A 169 -8.47 2.22 12.26
CA THR A 169 -7.94 3.18 13.24
C THR A 169 -6.77 2.54 14.00
N ASN A 170 -5.54 2.89 13.61
CA ASN A 170 -4.25 2.43 14.19
C ASN A 170 -4.08 2.52 15.72
N ASP A 171 -4.13 1.41 16.44
CA ASP A 171 -4.05 1.35 17.91
C ASP A 171 -2.90 2.11 18.61
N PHE A 172 -1.75 2.30 17.96
CA PHE A 172 -0.56 2.93 18.57
C PHE A 172 -0.53 4.48 18.53
N ILE A 173 -1.47 5.14 17.83
CA ILE A 173 -1.63 6.61 17.84
C ILE A 173 -2.92 7.02 18.58
N TYR A 174 -3.64 6.11 19.24
CA TYR A 174 -4.81 6.47 20.04
C TYR A 174 -4.46 6.61 21.52
N GLY A 175 -5.10 7.58 22.15
CA GLY A 175 -4.97 7.83 23.58
C GLY A 175 -5.40 9.23 23.97
N PRO A 176 -5.32 9.58 25.26
CA PRO A 176 -5.79 10.86 25.78
C PRO A 176 -5.17 12.08 25.09
N LEU A 177 -3.87 12.00 24.73
CA LEU A 177 -3.20 13.09 24.02
C LEU A 177 -3.77 13.27 22.60
N HIS A 178 -3.96 12.19 21.85
CA HIS A 178 -4.52 12.24 20.49
C HIS A 178 -5.94 12.79 20.49
N ILE A 179 -6.78 12.32 21.42
CA ILE A 179 -8.15 12.84 21.62
C ILE A 179 -8.12 14.35 21.90
N ALA A 180 -7.21 14.81 22.77
CA ALA A 180 -7.07 16.23 23.09
C ALA A 180 -6.59 17.07 21.89
N LEU A 181 -5.59 16.58 21.14
CA LEU A 181 -5.06 17.25 19.96
C LEU A 181 -6.11 17.33 18.84
N ARG A 182 -6.85 16.24 18.58
CA ARG A 182 -7.97 16.23 17.63
C ARG A 182 -9.03 17.25 18.02
N LYS A 183 -9.42 17.30 19.29
CA LYS A 183 -10.39 18.29 19.78
C LYS A 183 -9.89 19.72 19.56
N GLN A 184 -8.60 19.98 19.82
CA GLN A 184 -7.99 21.29 19.58
C GLN A 184 -7.96 21.65 18.08
N LEU A 185 -7.60 20.70 17.23
CA LEU A 185 -7.59 20.89 15.77
C LEU A 185 -9.01 21.10 15.22
N HIS A 186 -9.99 20.33 15.69
CA HIS A 186 -11.39 20.45 15.32
C HIS A 186 -11.95 21.84 15.69
N ALA A 187 -11.72 22.29 16.92
CA ALA A 187 -12.08 23.64 17.35
C ALA A 187 -11.34 24.73 16.56
N GLY A 188 -10.07 24.50 16.24
CA GLY A 188 -9.25 25.40 15.44
C GLY A 188 -9.78 25.60 14.02
N LEU A 189 -10.16 24.51 13.33
CA LEU A 189 -10.71 24.56 11.96
C LEU A 189 -12.10 25.20 11.88
N LYS A 190 -12.87 25.20 12.97
CA LYS A 190 -14.14 25.97 13.04
C LYS A 190 -13.92 27.48 13.08
N ASN A 191 -12.71 27.95 13.35
CA ASN A 191 -12.38 29.37 13.29
C ASN A 191 -12.17 29.81 11.83
N GLN A 192 -12.87 30.86 11.40
CA GLN A 192 -12.70 31.44 10.06
C GLN A 192 -11.29 32.01 9.81
N ALA A 193 -10.56 32.37 10.87
CA ALA A 193 -9.18 32.84 10.81
C ALA A 193 -8.17 31.73 11.17
N ASN A 194 -8.50 30.45 10.90
CA ASN A 194 -7.57 29.36 11.16
C ASN A 194 -6.30 29.48 10.31
N ALA A 195 -5.20 28.92 10.81
CA ALA A 195 -3.87 29.08 10.20
C ALA A 195 -3.67 28.24 8.92
N THR A 196 -4.54 27.27 8.64
CA THR A 196 -4.39 26.39 7.47
C THR A 196 -5.06 26.97 6.23
N GLY A 197 -6.05 27.85 6.40
CA GLY A 197 -6.90 28.35 5.32
C GLY A 197 -7.93 27.32 4.81
N LEU A 198 -8.01 26.16 5.46
CA LEU A 198 -8.93 25.08 5.09
C LEU A 198 -10.17 25.07 5.97
N THR A 199 -11.26 24.54 5.44
CA THR A 199 -12.51 24.23 6.13
C THR A 199 -12.79 22.73 6.07
N PHE A 200 -13.75 22.25 6.86
CA PHE A 200 -14.19 20.85 6.77
C PHE A 200 -14.81 20.48 5.41
N ALA A 201 -15.26 21.46 4.62
CA ALA A 201 -15.78 21.21 3.28
C ALA A 201 -14.65 20.91 2.28
N ASP A 202 -13.44 21.39 2.54
CA ASP A 202 -12.26 21.18 1.69
C ASP A 202 -11.59 19.82 1.95
N LEU A 203 -11.89 19.21 3.11
CA LEU A 203 -11.34 17.92 3.54
C LEU A 203 -12.23 16.75 3.10
N LEU A 204 -11.59 15.65 2.73
CA LEU A 204 -12.27 14.39 2.44
C LEU A 204 -12.71 13.68 3.73
N ASP A 205 -13.82 12.96 3.65
CA ASP A 205 -14.19 12.01 4.69
C ASP A 205 -13.13 10.91 4.82
N HIS A 206 -12.94 10.37 6.02
CA HIS A 206 -11.97 9.29 6.24
C HIS A 206 -12.30 8.06 5.37
N PRO A 207 -11.31 7.31 4.83
CA PRO A 207 -11.56 6.09 4.05
C PRO A 207 -12.46 5.06 4.75
N ALA A 208 -12.33 4.90 6.07
CA ALA A 208 -13.18 4.04 6.89
C ALA A 208 -14.68 4.41 6.81
N VAL A 209 -14.98 5.68 6.58
CA VAL A 209 -16.35 6.19 6.47
C VAL A 209 -16.83 6.11 5.02
N ARG A 210 -15.96 6.40 4.05
CA ARG A 210 -16.30 6.42 2.62
C ARG A 210 -16.46 5.04 2.01
N TYR A 211 -15.65 4.09 2.45
CA TYR A 211 -15.54 2.75 1.87
C TYR A 211 -15.71 1.71 2.99
N PRO A 212 -16.90 1.61 3.62
CA PRO A 212 -17.15 0.58 4.63
C PRO A 212 -16.89 -0.82 4.04
N ASP A 213 -16.38 -1.73 4.86
CA ASP A 213 -16.16 -3.11 4.40
C ASP A 213 -17.47 -3.85 4.24
N GLN A 214 -17.46 -4.95 3.47
CA GLN A 214 -18.69 -5.72 3.16
C GLN A 214 -19.41 -6.27 4.41
N GLY A 215 -18.74 -6.34 5.56
CA GLY A 215 -19.31 -6.74 6.84
C GLY A 215 -19.76 -5.58 7.74
N ASP A 216 -19.42 -4.34 7.40
CA ASP A 216 -19.73 -3.18 8.23
C ASP A 216 -21.21 -2.78 8.10
N PRO A 217 -21.85 -2.31 9.18
CA PRO A 217 -23.22 -1.84 9.10
C PRO A 217 -23.30 -0.59 8.23
N THR A 218 -24.23 -0.57 7.28
CA THR A 218 -24.47 0.56 6.38
C THR A 218 -25.90 1.09 6.60
N PRO A 219 -26.09 2.33 7.10
CA PRO A 219 -25.08 3.31 7.45
C PRO A 219 -24.32 2.97 8.74
N ILE A 220 -23.08 3.44 8.85
CA ILE A 220 -22.22 3.24 10.03
C ILE A 220 -22.90 3.87 11.26
N PRO A 221 -23.18 3.09 12.33
CA PRO A 221 -23.85 3.59 13.53
C PRO A 221 -22.99 4.59 14.31
N ASP A 222 -23.63 5.54 14.96
CA ASP A 222 -22.99 6.55 15.82
C ASP A 222 -22.19 5.93 16.99
N THR A 223 -22.59 4.76 17.46
CA THR A 223 -21.86 3.99 18.49
C THR A 223 -20.52 3.50 17.97
N LEU A 224 -20.47 3.02 16.72
CA LEU A 224 -19.26 2.52 16.07
C LEU A 224 -18.30 3.67 15.73
N LEU A 225 -18.83 4.81 15.26
CA LEU A 225 -18.04 6.02 15.04
C LEU A 225 -17.36 6.51 16.33
N ARG A 226 -18.04 6.46 17.47
CA ARG A 226 -17.45 6.81 18.78
C ARG A 226 -16.36 5.85 19.20
N GLU A 227 -16.62 4.55 19.04
CA GLU A 227 -15.67 3.50 19.36
C GLU A 227 -14.36 3.70 18.60
N TRP A 228 -14.43 3.86 17.28
CA TRP A 228 -13.29 4.13 16.41
C TRP A 228 -12.56 5.45 16.75
N LEU A 229 -13.28 6.50 17.18
CA LEU A 229 -12.67 7.74 17.65
C LEU A 229 -12.07 7.65 19.06
N GLY A 230 -12.24 6.53 19.77
CA GLY A 230 -11.80 6.34 21.15
C GLY A 230 -12.61 7.16 22.16
N LEU A 231 -13.85 7.50 21.84
CA LEU A 231 -14.76 8.25 22.70
C LEU A 231 -15.50 7.32 23.67
N PRO A 232 -15.80 7.77 24.91
CA PRO A 232 -16.54 6.95 25.87
C PRO A 232 -17.97 6.67 25.37
N THR A 233 -18.57 5.57 25.82
CA THR A 233 -19.95 5.20 25.45
C THR A 233 -21.01 6.20 25.92
N SER A 234 -20.69 7.03 26.91
CA SER A 234 -21.53 8.14 27.37
C SER A 234 -21.38 9.42 26.54
N ASP A 235 -20.51 9.45 25.54
CA ASP A 235 -20.28 10.63 24.70
C ASP A 235 -21.53 11.00 23.88
N THR A 236 -21.86 12.29 23.87
CA THR A 236 -23.08 12.82 23.21
C THR A 236 -22.76 13.69 21.99
N THR A 237 -21.53 13.61 21.47
CA THR A 237 -21.08 14.40 20.31
C THR A 237 -22.01 14.15 19.11
N PRO A 238 -22.61 15.20 18.51
CA PRO A 238 -23.49 15.04 17.36
C PRO A 238 -22.80 14.33 16.19
N ARG A 239 -23.54 13.54 15.41
CA ARG A 239 -23.00 12.81 14.26
C ARG A 239 -22.16 13.67 13.31
N ALA A 240 -22.61 14.90 13.04
CA ALA A 240 -21.88 15.84 12.17
C ALA A 240 -20.46 16.12 12.70
N ASP A 241 -20.31 16.35 14.01
CA ASP A 241 -19.01 16.59 14.64
C ASP A 241 -18.14 15.32 14.64
N LEU A 242 -18.72 14.12 14.78
CA LEU A 242 -17.98 12.87 14.66
C LEU A 242 -17.39 12.71 13.26
N LEU A 243 -18.18 12.97 12.22
CA LEU A 243 -17.71 12.87 10.84
C LEU A 243 -16.63 13.91 10.54
N GLU A 244 -16.77 15.15 11.03
CA GLU A 244 -15.71 16.16 10.98
C GLU A 244 -14.43 15.70 11.69
N MET A 245 -14.55 15.09 12.88
CA MET A 245 -13.41 14.51 13.61
C MET A 245 -12.71 13.41 12.83
N PHE A 246 -13.45 12.56 12.10
CA PHE A 246 -12.87 11.56 11.21
C PHE A 246 -12.04 12.17 10.08
N LYS A 247 -12.43 13.34 9.55
CA LYS A 247 -11.62 14.04 8.53
C LYS A 247 -10.23 14.44 9.04
N LEU A 248 -10.05 14.48 10.36
CA LEU A 248 -8.79 14.84 11.02
C LEU A 248 -7.95 13.62 11.39
N GLU A 249 -8.50 12.41 11.23
CA GLU A 249 -7.73 11.19 11.41
C GLU A 249 -6.81 10.99 10.22
N ALA A 250 -5.54 10.72 10.52
CA ALA A 250 -4.56 10.45 9.49
C ALA A 250 -4.86 9.11 8.82
N PRO A 251 -5.07 9.08 7.49
CA PRO A 251 -5.16 7.83 6.76
C PRO A 251 -3.78 7.16 6.76
N LEU A 252 -3.66 6.07 7.51
CA LEU A 252 -2.41 5.35 7.69
C LEU A 252 -2.58 3.92 7.19
N ALA A 253 -1.73 3.52 6.25
CA ALA A 253 -1.62 2.16 5.72
C ALA A 253 -0.94 1.23 6.73
N VAL A 254 -1.56 1.15 7.90
CA VAL A 254 -1.02 0.43 9.02
C VAL A 254 -2.13 -0.39 9.68
N GLN A 255 -1.97 -1.71 9.78
CA GLN A 255 -2.97 -2.59 10.40
C GLN A 255 -2.45 -3.13 11.72
N SER A 256 -3.16 -2.80 12.79
CA SER A 256 -2.85 -3.30 14.13
C SER A 256 -3.53 -4.64 14.44
N VAL A 257 -4.59 -5.00 13.70
CA VAL A 257 -5.32 -6.25 13.88
C VAL A 257 -4.98 -7.19 12.73
N THR A 258 -4.66 -8.44 13.07
CA THR A 258 -4.44 -9.50 12.09
C THR A 258 -5.20 -10.75 12.51
N LEU A 259 -5.51 -11.61 11.55
CA LEU A 259 -6.21 -12.86 11.81
C LEU A 259 -5.33 -13.80 12.68
N PRO A 260 -5.92 -14.69 13.49
CA PRO A 260 -5.15 -15.68 14.24
C PRO A 260 -4.19 -16.46 13.34
N GLY A 261 -2.91 -16.50 13.72
CA GLY A 261 -1.85 -17.17 12.95
C GLY A 261 -1.04 -16.28 12.01
N PHE A 262 -1.35 -14.99 11.94
CA PHE A 262 -0.57 -14.00 11.20
C PHE A 262 0.26 -13.14 12.18
N PHE A 263 1.46 -12.72 11.77
CA PHE A 263 2.15 -11.63 12.47
C PHE A 263 1.40 -10.33 12.18
N PRO A 264 1.27 -9.40 13.15
CA PRO A 264 0.71 -8.08 12.86
C PRO A 264 1.60 -7.41 11.82
N THR A 265 1.20 -7.50 10.55
CA THR A 265 1.84 -6.82 9.43
C THR A 265 1.45 -5.38 9.55
N ASN A 266 2.19 -4.68 10.40
CA ASN A 266 1.83 -3.33 10.79
C ASN A 266 1.81 -2.46 9.54
N LYS A 267 2.85 -2.42 8.70
CA LYS A 267 2.86 -1.59 7.49
C LYS A 267 2.77 -2.40 6.20
N PHE A 268 2.01 -1.91 5.22
CA PHE A 268 1.90 -2.56 3.92
C PHE A 268 3.24 -2.65 3.18
N SER A 269 3.49 -3.81 2.56
CA SER A 269 4.48 -3.99 1.50
C SER A 269 3.84 -4.66 0.29
N ALA A 270 4.34 -4.37 -0.91
CA ALA A 270 3.92 -5.04 -2.12
C ALA A 270 4.54 -6.45 -2.29
N VAL A 271 5.57 -6.78 -1.50
CA VAL A 271 6.30 -8.06 -1.62
C VAL A 271 5.42 -9.29 -1.33
N PRO A 272 4.60 -9.32 -0.26
CA PRO A 272 3.64 -10.41 -0.05
C PRO A 272 2.70 -10.66 -1.24
N GLY A 273 2.26 -9.59 -1.92
CA GLY A 273 1.44 -9.69 -3.13
C GLY A 273 2.18 -10.41 -4.26
N LEU A 274 3.45 -10.06 -4.50
CA LEU A 274 4.30 -10.80 -5.44
C LEU A 274 4.49 -12.26 -5.03
N ILE A 275 4.77 -12.54 -3.76
CA ILE A 275 4.92 -13.91 -3.26
C ILE A 275 3.63 -14.71 -3.48
N ARG A 276 2.46 -14.11 -3.23
CA ARG A 276 1.15 -14.71 -3.51
C ARG A 276 1.01 -15.04 -5.00
N ALA A 277 1.30 -14.08 -5.88
CA ALA A 277 1.21 -14.30 -7.33
C ALA A 277 2.15 -15.44 -7.78
N THR A 278 3.41 -15.44 -7.33
CA THR A 278 4.37 -16.51 -7.66
C THR A 278 3.92 -17.87 -7.17
N ARG A 279 3.33 -17.97 -5.96
CA ARG A 279 2.79 -19.22 -5.42
C ARG A 279 1.61 -19.76 -6.21
N LEU A 280 0.76 -18.89 -6.73
CA LEU A 280 -0.40 -19.28 -7.54
C LEU A 280 -0.01 -19.63 -8.98
N ALA A 281 1.15 -19.15 -9.45
CA ALA A 281 1.68 -19.44 -10.79
C ALA A 281 2.46 -20.76 -10.88
N ALA A 282 2.89 -21.32 -9.74
CA ALA A 282 3.63 -22.58 -9.63
C ALA A 282 2.70 -23.80 -9.74
#